data_AF-A0A2S9GRC3-F1
#
_entry.id   AF-A0A2S9GRC3-F1
#
_cell.length_a   1.000
_cell.length_b   1.000
_cell.length_c   1.000
_cell.angle_alpha   90.00
_cell.angle_beta   90.00
_cell.angle_gamma   90.00
#
_symmetry.space_group_name_H-M   'P 1'
#
loop_
_entity.id
_entity.type
_entity.pdbx_description
1 polymer ?
#
loop_
_entity_poly.entity_id
_entity_poly.type
_entity_poly.pdbx_seq_one_letter_code
_entity_poly.pdbx_strand_id
1 'polypeptide(L)' 'SGGHWLAVAEAAVRGPIQIAVACEGPDSELLAAARALAPGGAVVVGGATDSSELLRDRPRVGGADAAYV' A
#
# COMPACT_ATOMS: atom_id res chain seq x y z
N SER A 1 -0.54 17.99 25.78
CA SER A 1 -1.54 17.20 25.03
C SER A 1 -2.19 18.15 24.02
N GLY A 2 -1.92 17.99 22.73
CA GLY A 2 -2.28 18.97 21.68
C GLY A 2 -1.53 18.81 20.35
N GLY A 3 -0.50 17.97 20.30
CA GLY A 3 0.27 17.68 19.08
C GLY A 3 -0.17 16.43 18.29
N HIS A 4 -1.13 15.64 18.80
CA HIS A 4 -1.51 14.36 18.19
C HIS A 4 -2.60 14.48 17.10
N TRP A 5 -3.22 15.64 16.96
CA TRP A 5 -4.39 15.82 16.07
C TRP A 5 -4.06 16.55 14.75
N LEU A 6 -2.86 17.11 14.61
CA LEU A 6 -2.45 17.77 13.35
C LEU A 6 -1.87 16.79 12.31
N ALA A 7 -1.37 15.62 12.73
CA ALA A 7 -0.82 14.62 11.80
C ALA A 7 -1.88 13.91 10.94
N VAL A 8 -3.14 13.90 11.36
CA VAL A 8 -4.26 13.30 10.59
C VAL A 8 -4.80 14.27 9.54
N ALA A 9 -4.69 15.58 9.78
CA ALA A 9 -5.34 16.59 8.94
C ALA A 9 -4.62 16.83 7.60
N GLU A 10 -3.30 16.62 7.52
CA GLU A 10 -2.53 16.93 6.30
C GLU A 10 -2.71 15.87 5.19
N ALA A 11 -3.07 14.63 5.55
CA ALA A 11 -3.42 13.59 4.57
C ALA A 11 -4.81 13.80 3.93
N ALA A 12 -5.67 14.65 4.53
CA ALA A 12 -7.04 14.84 4.08
C ALA A 12 -7.17 15.73 2.82
N VAL A 13 -6.10 16.41 2.39
CA VAL A 13 -6.15 17.35 1.26
C VAL A 13 -6.12 16.65 -0.12
N ARG A 14 -5.66 15.38 -0.20
CA ARG A 14 -5.53 14.64 -1.47
C ARG A 14 -6.16 13.24 -1.49
N GLY A 15 -6.81 12.85 -0.39
CA GLY A 15 -7.26 11.46 -0.20
C GLY A 15 -6.09 10.56 0.22
N PRO A 16 -6.40 9.38 0.78
CA PRO A 16 -5.39 8.46 1.29
C PRO A 16 -4.50 7.95 0.16
N ILE A 17 -3.18 7.92 0.40
CA ILE A 17 -2.23 7.21 -0.47
C ILE A 17 -2.63 5.73 -0.55
N GLN A 18 -2.67 5.20 -1.77
CA GLN A 18 -3.00 3.80 -2.03
C GLN A 18 -1.74 3.08 -2.47
N ILE A 19 -1.41 1.97 -1.83
CA ILE A 19 -0.24 1.14 -2.12
C ILE A 19 -0.73 -0.23 -2.57
N ALA A 20 -0.39 -0.62 -3.79
CA ALA A 20 -0.69 -1.93 -4.33
C ALA A 20 0.58 -2.78 -4.38
N VAL A 21 0.55 -3.97 -3.78
CA VAL A 21 1.67 -4.90 -3.75
C VAL A 21 1.32 -6.13 -4.57
N ALA A 22 1.95 -6.29 -5.72
CA ALA A 22 1.86 -7.50 -6.52
C ALA A 22 2.72 -8.59 -5.88
N CYS A 23 2.09 -9.67 -5.39
CA CYS A 23 2.76 -10.77 -4.71
C CYS A 23 2.07 -12.12 -4.95
N GLU A 24 2.80 -13.21 -4.71
CA GLU A 24 2.29 -14.58 -4.93
C GLU A 24 1.30 -15.05 -3.87
N GLY A 25 1.45 -14.55 -2.65
CA GLY A 25 0.66 -14.99 -1.51
C GLY A 25 0.75 -14.06 -0.30
N PRO A 26 0.05 -14.39 0.79
CA PRO A 26 -0.02 -13.56 1.99
C PRO A 26 1.31 -13.44 2.74
N ASP A 27 2.27 -14.34 2.49
CA ASP A 27 3.57 -14.40 3.17
C ASP A 27 4.63 -13.45 2.57
N SER A 28 4.23 -12.55 1.68
CA SER A 28 5.11 -11.54 1.09
C SER A 28 5.73 -10.62 2.14
N GLU A 29 7.05 -10.62 2.23
CA GLU A 29 7.81 -9.70 3.09
C GLU A 29 7.57 -8.23 2.70
N LEU A 30 7.45 -7.95 1.39
CA LEU A 30 7.19 -6.60 0.90
C LEU A 30 5.80 -6.12 1.31
N LEU A 31 4.78 -6.99 1.25
CA LEU A 31 3.43 -6.66 1.72
C LEU A 31 3.40 -6.43 3.23
N ALA A 32 4.12 -7.24 4.01
CA ALA A 32 4.24 -7.05 5.45
C ALA A 32 4.92 -5.71 5.79
N ALA A 33 6.02 -5.39 5.13
CA ALA A 33 6.73 -4.13 5.29
C ALA A 33 5.87 -2.92 4.87
N ALA A 34 5.15 -3.01 3.74
CA ALA A 34 4.26 -1.96 3.28
C ALA A 34 3.17 -1.65 4.32
N ARG A 35 2.56 -2.67 4.93
CA ARG A 35 1.56 -2.47 6.00
C ARG A 35 2.14 -1.86 7.27
N ALA A 36 3.37 -2.23 7.64
CA ALA A 36 4.02 -1.74 8.84
C ALA A 36 4.52 -0.28 8.71
N LEU A 37 4.96 0.11 7.51
CA LEU A 37 5.59 1.40 7.25
C LEU A 37 4.65 2.43 6.61
N ALA A 38 3.47 2.01 6.19
CA ALA A 38 2.49 2.89 5.55
C ALA A 38 2.13 4.07 6.48
N PRO A 39 2.07 5.32 5.95
CA PRO A 39 1.62 6.46 6.71
C PRO A 39 0.20 6.25 7.25
N GLY A 40 -0.11 6.91 8.37
CA GLY A 40 -1.47 6.93 8.91
C GLY A 40 -2.49 7.37 7.85
N GLY A 41 -3.55 6.59 7.69
CA GLY A 41 -4.59 6.84 6.69
C GLY A 41 -4.31 6.23 5.31
N ALA A 42 -3.16 5.60 5.05
CA ALA A 42 -2.92 4.89 3.80
C ALA A 42 -3.77 3.62 3.65
N VAL A 43 -4.04 3.23 2.39
CA VAL A 43 -4.65 1.93 2.04
C VAL A 43 -3.58 1.05 1.41
N VAL A 44 -3.40 -0.17 1.93
CA VAL A 44 -2.46 -1.16 1.39
C VAL A 44 -3.21 -2.40 0.94
N VAL A 45 -3.11 -2.74 -0.35
CA VAL A 45 -3.70 -3.96 -0.94
C VAL A 45 -2.58 -4.83 -1.49
N GLY A 46 -2.62 -6.13 -1.18
CA GLY A 46 -1.68 -7.12 -1.70
C GLY A 46 -2.40 -8.29 -2.36
N GLY A 47 -1.84 -8.79 -3.46
CA GLY A 47 -2.44 -9.89 -4.21
C GLY A 47 -1.76 -10.14 -5.56
N ALA A 48 -2.29 -11.11 -6.30
CA ALA A 48 -1.85 -11.38 -7.66
C ALA A 48 -2.21 -10.22 -8.60
N THR A 49 -1.47 -10.09 -9.72
CA THR A 49 -1.80 -9.14 -10.79
C THR A 49 -3.26 -9.30 -11.21
N ASP A 50 -3.95 -8.18 -11.43
CA ASP A 50 -5.36 -8.11 -11.85
C ASP A 50 -6.38 -8.71 -10.86
N SER A 51 -5.98 -9.04 -9.62
CA SER A 51 -6.91 -9.58 -8.62
C SER A 51 -7.82 -8.51 -7.99
N SER A 52 -7.54 -7.22 -8.24
CA SER A 52 -8.34 -6.08 -7.80
C SER A 52 -8.07 -4.86 -8.68
N GLU A 53 -8.94 -3.85 -8.62
CA GLU A 53 -8.73 -2.60 -9.36
C GLU A 53 -7.38 -1.93 -9.07
N LEU A 54 -6.89 -2.02 -7.83
CA LEU A 54 -5.60 -1.47 -7.44
C LEU A 54 -4.39 -2.25 -7.98
N LEU A 55 -4.60 -3.48 -8.44
CA LEU A 55 -3.58 -4.38 -8.98
C LEU A 55 -3.69 -4.56 -10.49
N ARG A 56 -4.57 -3.81 -11.16
CA ARG A 56 -4.73 -3.82 -12.61
C ARG A 56 -3.45 -3.35 -13.30
N ASP A 57 -2.97 -4.14 -14.26
CA ASP A 57 -1.77 -3.85 -15.07
C ASP A 57 -0.51 -3.56 -14.22
N ARG A 58 -0.47 -4.09 -12.99
CA ARG A 58 0.60 -3.88 -12.01
C ARG A 58 1.24 -5.22 -11.66
N PRO A 59 2.04 -5.81 -12.57
CA PRO A 59 2.61 -7.12 -12.37
C PRO A 59 3.76 -7.13 -11.37
N ARG A 60 4.22 -8.31 -10.98
CA ARG A 60 5.55 -8.48 -10.37
C ARG A 60 6.65 -8.03 -11.33
N VAL A 61 7.77 -7.53 -10.80
CA VAL A 61 8.90 -7.05 -11.61
C VAL A 61 10.04 -8.07 -11.51
N GLY A 62 10.43 -8.66 -12.64
CA GLY A 62 11.49 -9.67 -12.67
C GLY A 62 11.18 -10.92 -11.83
N GLY A 63 9.90 -11.23 -11.61
CA GLY A 63 9.45 -12.33 -10.74
C GLY A 63 9.43 -12.01 -9.24
N ALA A 64 9.95 -10.85 -8.83
CA ALA A 64 9.91 -10.38 -7.46
C ALA A 64 8.63 -9.57 -7.16
N ASP A 65 8.22 -9.59 -5.90
CA ASP A 65 7.12 -8.75 -5.42
C ASP A 65 7.40 -7.27 -5.73
N ALA A 66 6.36 -6.52 -6.11
CA ALA A 66 6.48 -5.13 -6.54
C ALA A 66 5.41 -4.25 -5.89
N ALA A 67 5.79 -3.04 -5.48
CA ALA A 67 4.89 -2.06 -4.88
C ALA A 67 4.65 -0.87 -5.84
N TYR A 68 3.40 -0.43 -5.91
CA TYR A 68 2.93 0.68 -6.74
C TYR A 68 2.14 1.68 -5.90
N VAL A 69 2.27 2.98 -6.18
CA VAL A 69 1.61 4.09 -5.47
C VAL A 69 0.77 4.91 -6.44
#